data_AF-A0A7C4R4H6-F1
#
_entry.id   AF-A0A7C4R4H6-F1
#
_cell.length_a   1.000
_cell.length_b   1.000
_cell.length_c   1.000
_cell.angle_alpha   90.00
_cell.angle_beta   90.00
_cell.angle_gamma   90.00
#
_symmetry.space_group_name_H-M   'P 1'
#
loop_
_entity.id
_entity.type
_entity.pdbx_description
1 polymer ?
#
loop_
_entity_poly.entity_id
_entity_poly.type
_entity_poly.pdbx_seq_one_letter_code
_entity_poly.pdbx_strand_id
1 'polypeptide(L)'
;MGFLKLFRQFKKLIAPYPTKSYGRNLNLQEKEEIRRKWTEIEGLIKLGRPSNFKTAVFEADKLLDHALKLLGYRGQTMGDRMKSISRSDFEKSFFDDMWQAHKVRNEMVHNINYEVMDFEAKRVIEKFKRVLRELGVL
;
A
#
# COMPACT_ATOMS: atom_id res chain seq x y z
N MET A 1 0.09 -43.34 -14.58
CA MET A 1 -0.77 -43.05 -13.41
C MET A 1 0.13 -42.41 -12.35
N GLY A 2 0.03 -41.10 -12.07
CA GLY A 2 0.88 -40.53 -11.00
C GLY A 2 1.02 -39.02 -10.91
N PHE A 3 1.23 -38.27 -12.00
CA PHE A 3 1.66 -36.87 -11.87
C PHE A 3 0.63 -35.80 -12.29
N LEU A 4 -0.42 -36.14 -13.03
CA LEU A 4 -1.47 -35.18 -13.42
C LEU A 4 -2.62 -35.00 -12.41
N LYS A 5 -2.69 -35.81 -11.35
CA LYS A 5 -3.76 -35.72 -10.34
C LYS A 5 -3.45 -34.73 -9.20
N LEU A 6 -2.17 -34.43 -8.94
CA LEU A 6 -1.77 -33.58 -7.82
C LEU A 6 -2.04 -32.08 -8.05
N PHE A 7 -1.95 -31.62 -9.31
CA PHE A 7 -2.25 -30.23 -9.67
C PHE A 7 -3.76 -29.90 -9.70
N ARG A 8 -4.63 -30.91 -9.73
CA ARG A 8 -6.09 -30.71 -9.81
C ARG A 8 -6.75 -30.56 -8.44
N GLN A 9 -6.07 -30.91 -7.36
CA GLN A 9 -6.63 -30.92 -6.01
C GLN A 9 -6.33 -29.63 -5.22
N PHE A 10 -5.26 -28.91 -5.56
CA PHE A 10 -4.97 -27.59 -4.99
C PHE A 10 -5.74 -26.43 -5.63
N LYS A 11 -6.31 -26.63 -6.82
CA LYS A 11 -7.18 -25.65 -7.49
C LYS A 11 -8.59 -25.51 -6.88
N LYS A 12 -8.94 -26.28 -5.85
CA LYS A 12 -10.28 -26.30 -5.23
C LYS A 12 -10.39 -25.58 -3.88
N LEU A 13 -9.31 -24.96 -3.37
CA LEU A 13 -9.32 -24.20 -2.10
C LEU A 13 -9.12 -22.69 -2.29
N ILE A 14 -8.97 -22.22 -3.52
CA ILE A 14 -8.94 -20.79 -3.82
C ILE A 14 -10.25 -20.51 -4.53
N ALA A 15 -11.28 -20.19 -3.76
CA ALA A 15 -12.48 -19.59 -4.31
C ALA A 15 -12.04 -18.43 -5.23
N PRO A 16 -12.62 -18.26 -6.43
CA PRO A 16 -12.32 -17.09 -7.25
C PRO A 16 -12.64 -15.87 -6.39
N TYR A 17 -11.61 -15.11 -5.99
CA TYR A 17 -11.82 -13.83 -5.34
C TYR A 17 -12.72 -13.03 -6.28
N PRO A 18 -13.93 -12.62 -5.84
CA PRO A 18 -14.86 -11.97 -6.73
C PRO A 18 -14.19 -10.75 -7.36
N THR A 19 -14.08 -10.81 -8.68
CA THR A 19 -13.40 -9.85 -9.54
C THR A 19 -14.30 -8.63 -9.72
N LYS A 20 -14.23 -7.71 -8.75
CA LYS A 20 -14.48 -6.25 -8.83
C LYS A 20 -14.77 -5.74 -7.42
N SER A 21 -13.86 -4.96 -6.84
CA SER A 21 -14.19 -4.10 -5.70
C SER A 21 -13.50 -2.74 -5.78
N TYR A 22 -13.53 -2.10 -6.95
CA TYR A 22 -13.72 -0.65 -6.97
C TYR A 22 -15.18 -0.41 -6.57
N GLY A 23 -15.48 -0.27 -5.27
CA GLY A 23 -16.84 -0.52 -4.77
C GLY A 23 -17.39 0.45 -3.72
N ARG A 24 -16.55 1.07 -2.89
CA ARG A 24 -17.01 2.08 -1.93
C ARG A 24 -16.41 3.43 -2.29
N ASN A 25 -17.28 4.37 -2.66
CA ASN A 25 -16.90 5.78 -2.65
C ASN A 25 -16.74 6.22 -1.20
N LEU A 26 -15.53 6.65 -0.84
CA LEU A 26 -15.30 7.26 0.47
C LEU A 26 -16.14 8.52 0.62
N ASN A 27 -16.74 8.69 1.80
CA ASN A 27 -17.47 9.91 2.12
C ASN A 27 -16.49 11.09 2.33
N LEU A 28 -17.05 12.30 2.43
CA LEU A 28 -16.23 13.51 2.57
C LEU A 28 -15.35 13.50 3.84
N GLN A 29 -15.86 12.96 4.95
CA GLN A 29 -15.13 12.91 6.21
C GLN A 29 -13.92 11.96 6.13
N GLU A 30 -14.10 10.78 5.53
CA GLU A 30 -13.03 9.80 5.30
C GLU A 30 -11.94 10.38 4.37
N LYS A 31 -12.33 11.08 3.30
CA LYS A 31 -11.36 11.75 2.41
C LYS A 31 -10.62 12.87 3.11
N GLU A 32 -11.30 13.66 3.95
CA GLU A 32 -10.67 14.74 4.68
C GLU A 32 -9.71 14.23 5.76
N GLU A 33 -10.03 13.11 6.40
CA GLU A 33 -9.11 12.44 7.32
C GLU A 33 -7.82 12.01 6.61
N ILE A 34 -7.94 11.40 5.43
CA ILE A 34 -6.79 10.99 4.61
C ILE A 34 -5.94 12.20 4.21
N ARG A 35 -6.58 13.28 3.73
CA ARG A 35 -5.88 14.51 3.31
C ARG A 35 -5.15 15.20 4.46
N ARG A 36 -5.78 15.28 5.62
CA ARG A 36 -5.15 15.83 6.83
C ARG A 36 -3.93 15.01 7.20
N LYS A 37 -4.04 13.68 7.23
CA LYS A 37 -2.92 12.78 7.51
C LYS A 37 -1.81 12.90 6.47
N TRP A 38 -2.16 13.03 5.20
CA TRP A 38 -1.19 13.27 4.13
C TRP A 38 -0.43 14.58 4.32
N THR A 39 -1.11 15.66 4.73
CA THR A 39 -0.49 16.95 4.99
C THR A 39 0.52 16.89 6.15
N GLU A 40 0.20 16.13 7.20
CA GLU A 40 1.14 15.85 8.30
C GLU A 40 2.40 15.13 7.79
N ILE A 41 2.24 14.11 6.94
CA ILE A 41 3.35 13.35 6.32
C ILE A 41 4.23 14.27 5.45
N GLU A 42 3.64 15.13 4.63
CA GLU A 42 4.39 16.10 3.83
C GLU A 42 5.15 17.11 4.72
N GLY A 43 4.55 17.49 5.85
CA GLY A 43 5.21 18.31 6.87
C GLY A 43 6.47 17.67 7.42
N LEU A 44 6.44 16.37 7.73
CA LEU A 44 7.61 15.63 8.21
C LEU A 44 8.76 15.65 7.20
N ILE A 45 8.46 15.44 5.90
CA ILE A 45 9.46 15.51 4.83
C ILE A 45 10.05 16.91 4.70
N LYS A 46 9.22 17.97 4.79
CA LYS A 46 9.67 19.36 4.68
C LYS A 46 10.60 19.78 5.82
N LEU A 47 10.37 19.27 7.03
CA LEU A 47 11.23 19.55 8.19
C LEU A 47 12.65 18.97 8.05
N GLY A 48 12.85 17.96 7.20
CA GLY A 48 14.18 17.57 6.72
C GLY A 48 15.12 16.88 7.71
N ARG A 49 14.61 16.32 8.82
CA ARG A 49 15.44 15.62 9.83
C ARG A 49 15.41 14.09 9.61
N PRO A 50 16.51 13.35 9.86
CA PRO A 50 16.56 11.90 9.66
C PRO A 50 15.43 11.12 10.37
N SER A 51 15.11 11.48 11.62
CA SER A 51 14.00 10.89 12.37
C SER A 51 12.65 11.11 11.69
N ASN A 52 12.45 12.27 11.06
CA ASN A 52 11.19 12.62 10.40
C ASN A 52 11.00 11.81 9.12
N PHE A 53 12.07 11.50 8.40
CA PHE A 53 12.00 10.68 7.20
C PHE A 53 11.51 9.27 7.50
N LYS A 54 12.03 8.65 8.57
CA LYS A 54 11.54 7.34 9.02
C LYS A 54 10.05 7.42 9.37
N THR A 55 9.67 8.38 10.20
CA THR A 55 8.26 8.57 10.60
C THR A 55 7.34 8.80 9.41
N ALA A 56 7.76 9.62 8.43
CA ALA A 56 6.97 9.89 7.24
C ALA A 56 6.67 8.62 6.43
N VAL A 57 7.68 7.76 6.21
CA VAL A 57 7.52 6.50 5.47
C VAL A 57 6.60 5.53 6.23
N PHE A 58 6.74 5.43 7.55
CA PHE A 58 5.86 4.61 8.39
C PHE A 58 4.40 5.06 8.34
N GLU A 59 4.16 6.35 8.52
CA GLU A 59 2.80 6.90 8.52
C GLU A 59 2.16 6.85 7.12
N ALA A 60 2.94 7.01 6.05
CA ALA A 60 2.44 6.88 4.68
C ALA A 60 1.98 5.45 4.36
N ASP A 61 2.75 4.44 4.77
CA ASP A 61 2.38 3.04 4.58
C ASP A 61 1.14 2.66 5.42
N LYS A 62 1.07 3.12 6.67
CA LYS A 62 -0.10 2.96 7.53
C LYS A 62 -1.35 3.65 6.96
N LEU A 63 -1.19 4.83 6.37
CA LEU A 63 -2.28 5.55 5.72
C LEU A 63 -2.78 4.82 4.47
N LEU A 64 -1.88 4.28 3.65
CA LEU A 64 -2.25 3.42 2.53
C LEU A 64 -3.05 2.21 3.02
N ASP A 65 -2.57 1.52 4.06
CA ASP A 65 -3.29 0.38 4.62
C ASP A 65 -4.70 0.73 5.11
N HIS A 66 -4.83 1.89 5.76
CA HIS A 66 -6.11 2.43 6.20
C HIS A 66 -7.03 2.74 5.01
N ALA A 67 -6.53 3.40 3.97
CA ALA A 67 -7.29 3.67 2.75
C ALA A 67 -7.76 2.38 2.08
N LEU A 68 -6.90 1.36 1.98
CA LEU A 68 -7.28 0.06 1.41
C LEU A 68 -8.39 -0.62 2.23
N LYS A 69 -8.35 -0.52 3.56
CA LYS A 69 -9.42 -1.02 4.44
C LYS A 69 -10.74 -0.28 4.21
N LEU A 70 -10.71 1.05 4.13
CA LEU A 70 -11.90 1.87 3.88
C LEU A 70 -12.52 1.56 2.50
N LEU A 71 -11.70 1.30 1.50
CA LEU A 71 -12.15 0.90 0.16
C LEU A 71 -12.68 -0.55 0.10
N GLY A 72 -12.53 -1.32 1.19
CA GLY A 72 -13.06 -2.67 1.33
C GLY A 72 -12.14 -3.79 0.81
N TYR A 73 -10.87 -3.50 0.54
CA TYR A 73 -9.91 -4.52 0.15
C TYR A 73 -9.68 -5.51 1.31
N ARG A 74 -9.78 -6.80 1.01
CA ARG A 74 -9.75 -7.87 2.00
C ARG A 74 -8.35 -8.43 2.20
N GLY A 75 -8.04 -8.84 3.42
CA GLY A 75 -6.76 -9.45 3.77
C GLY A 75 -6.46 -9.26 5.25
N GLN A 76 -5.70 -10.18 5.85
CA GLN A 76 -5.30 -10.07 7.26
C GLN A 76 -4.17 -9.04 7.38
N THR A 77 -3.18 -9.15 6.51
CA THR A 77 -2.03 -8.24 6.45
C THR A 77 -2.22 -7.17 5.36
N MET A 78 -1.38 -6.13 5.41
CA MET A 78 -1.30 -5.13 4.34
C MET A 78 -0.93 -5.78 3.00
N GLY A 79 0.05 -6.69 3.00
CA GLY A 79 0.44 -7.43 1.80
C GLY A 79 -0.70 -8.27 1.21
N ASP A 80 -1.56 -8.86 2.05
CA ASP A 80 -2.75 -9.57 1.57
C ASP A 80 -3.76 -8.63 0.90
N ARG A 81 -4.00 -7.45 1.51
CA ARG A 81 -4.86 -6.41 0.92
C ARG A 81 -4.33 -5.93 -0.41
N MET A 82 -3.02 -5.66 -0.51
CA MET A 82 -2.34 -5.26 -1.75
C MET A 82 -2.46 -6.34 -2.85
N LYS A 83 -2.38 -7.63 -2.48
CA LYS A 83 -2.57 -8.75 -3.43
C LYS A 83 -4.03 -8.92 -3.87
N SER A 84 -5.00 -8.46 -3.07
CA SER A 84 -6.43 -8.57 -3.39
C SER A 84 -6.91 -7.59 -4.47
N ILE A 85 -6.11 -6.55 -4.76
CA ILE A 85 -6.42 -5.56 -5.80
C ILE A 85 -6.37 -6.23 -7.18
N SER A 86 -7.43 -6.07 -7.98
CA SER A 86 -7.49 -6.66 -9.32
C SER A 86 -6.49 -6.00 -10.26
N ARG A 87 -5.75 -6.81 -11.02
CA ARG A 87 -4.77 -6.33 -12.02
C ARG A 87 -5.40 -5.56 -13.18
N SER A 88 -6.71 -5.69 -13.37
CA SER A 88 -7.47 -4.93 -14.36
C SER A 88 -7.77 -3.49 -13.94
N ASP A 89 -7.67 -3.18 -12.64
CA ASP A 89 -8.18 -1.91 -12.10
C ASP A 89 -7.16 -0.77 -12.23
N PHE A 90 -5.88 -1.11 -12.35
CA PHE A 90 -4.77 -0.15 -12.41
C PHE A 90 -3.66 -0.60 -13.35
N GLU A 91 -2.88 0.36 -13.82
CA GLU A 91 -1.68 0.11 -14.61
C GLU A 91 -0.58 -0.61 -13.80
N LYS A 92 0.37 -1.23 -14.49
CA LYS A 92 1.50 -1.91 -13.83
C LYS A 92 2.29 -0.99 -12.89
N SER A 93 2.45 0.28 -13.24
CA SER A 93 3.16 1.28 -12.46
C SER A 93 2.56 1.48 -11.06
N PHE A 94 1.23 1.43 -10.92
CA PHE A 94 0.54 1.51 -9.64
C PHE A 94 1.03 0.44 -8.68
N PHE A 95 1.04 -0.81 -9.16
CA PHE A 95 1.48 -1.95 -8.36
C PHE A 95 2.97 -1.88 -8.04
N ASP A 96 3.79 -1.49 -9.02
CA ASP A 96 5.23 -1.34 -8.82
C ASP A 96 5.54 -0.30 -7.76
N ASP A 97 4.88 0.86 -7.78
CA ASP A 97 5.04 1.93 -6.78
C ASP A 97 4.57 1.48 -5.40
N MET A 98 3.39 0.86 -5.32
CA MET A 98 2.81 0.34 -4.08
C MET A 98 3.73 -0.71 -3.42
N TRP A 99 4.22 -1.69 -4.17
CA TRP A 99 5.08 -2.74 -3.64
C TRP A 99 6.49 -2.25 -3.30
N GLN A 100 7.07 -1.37 -4.11
CA GLN A 100 8.41 -0.83 -3.83
C GLN A 100 8.40 0.02 -2.56
N ALA A 101 7.39 0.87 -2.37
CA ALA A 101 7.26 1.70 -1.19
C ALA A 101 7.06 0.86 0.09
N HIS A 102 6.17 -0.14 0.03
CA HIS A 102 5.93 -1.06 1.15
C HIS A 102 7.18 -1.87 1.53
N LYS A 103 7.96 -2.32 0.54
CA LYS A 103 9.21 -3.05 0.79
C LYS A 103 10.22 -2.19 1.56
N VAL A 104 10.43 -0.94 1.15
CA VAL A 104 11.33 -0.03 1.89
C VAL A 104 10.87 0.13 3.34
N ARG A 105 9.56 0.33 3.56
CA ARG A 105 9.01 0.38 4.92
C ARG A 105 9.31 -0.90 5.70
N ASN A 106 9.17 -2.07 5.10
CA ASN A 106 9.42 -3.35 5.79
C ASN A 106 10.90 -3.53 6.13
N GLU A 107 11.81 -3.16 5.22
CA GLU A 107 13.25 -3.19 5.48
C GLU A 107 13.62 -2.30 6.69
N MET A 108 13.00 -1.12 6.81
CA MET A 108 13.21 -0.22 7.96
C MET A 108 12.81 -0.84 9.31
N VAL A 109 11.89 -1.81 9.34
CA VAL A 109 11.47 -2.51 10.57
C VAL A 109 12.42 -3.65 10.91
N HIS A 110 12.84 -4.41 9.90
CA HIS A 110 13.60 -5.64 10.10
C HIS A 110 15.10 -5.41 10.21
N ASN A 111 15.61 -4.31 9.65
CA ASN A 111 17.02 -3.97 9.69
C ASN A 111 17.28 -2.83 10.69
N ILE A 112 17.88 -3.19 11.83
CA ILE A 112 18.21 -2.27 12.94
C ILE A 112 19.12 -1.13 12.48
N ASN A 113 19.98 -1.38 11.50
CA ASN A 113 20.95 -0.42 10.98
C ASN A 113 20.45 0.31 9.73
N TYR A 114 19.16 0.18 9.38
CA TYR A 114 18.61 0.86 8.21
C TYR A 114 18.51 2.37 8.48
N GLU A 115 19.21 3.15 7.68
CA GLU A 115 19.09 4.61 7.64
C GLU A 115 18.42 5.02 6.33
N VAL A 116 17.19 5.53 6.42
CA VAL A 116 16.51 6.07 5.24
C VAL A 116 17.06 7.45 4.94
N MET A 117 17.70 7.59 3.79
CA MET A 117 18.26 8.85 3.34
C MET A 117 17.16 9.79 2.83
N ASP A 118 17.43 11.08 2.80
CA ASP A 118 16.43 12.09 2.42
C ASP A 118 15.84 11.83 1.01
N PHE A 119 16.71 11.51 0.04
CA PHE A 119 16.32 11.27 -1.35
C PHE A 119 15.49 10.00 -1.47
N GLU A 120 15.82 8.97 -0.69
CA GLU A 120 15.08 7.71 -0.68
C GLU A 120 13.71 7.92 -0.06
N ALA A 121 13.64 8.58 1.10
CA ALA A 121 12.39 8.91 1.77
C ALA A 121 11.48 9.73 0.86
N LYS A 122 11.99 10.79 0.22
CA LYS A 122 11.23 11.60 -0.75
C LYS A 122 10.67 10.76 -1.90
N ARG A 123 11.48 9.85 -2.47
CA ARG A 123 11.03 8.94 -3.54
C ARG A 123 9.96 7.97 -3.08
N VAL A 124 10.10 7.41 -1.87
CA VAL A 124 9.12 6.48 -1.28
C VAL A 124 7.80 7.19 -0.99
N ILE A 125 7.85 8.41 -0.43
CA ILE A 125 6.66 9.22 -0.20
C ILE A 125 5.95 9.57 -1.51
N GLU A 126 6.69 9.91 -2.56
CA GLU A 126 6.09 10.19 -3.87
C GLU A 126 5.38 8.96 -4.45
N LYS A 127 5.92 7.76 -4.25
CA LYS A 127 5.25 6.49 -4.63
C LYS A 127 3.93 6.30 -3.87
N PHE A 128 3.93 6.47 -2.55
CA PHE A 128 2.70 6.41 -1.76
C PHE A 128 1.68 7.45 -2.22
N LYS A 129 2.13 8.67 -2.55
CA LYS A 129 1.28 9.76 -3.04
C LYS A 129 0.56 9.38 -4.32
N ARG A 130 1.29 8.82 -5.29
CA ARG A 130 0.73 8.37 -6.58
C ARG A 130 -0.31 7.29 -6.39
N VAL A 131 0.02 6.28 -5.58
CA VAL A 131 -0.91 5.18 -5.26
C VAL A 131 -2.19 5.71 -4.62
N LEU A 132 -2.11 6.60 -3.62
CA LEU A 132 -3.28 7.18 -2.96
C LEU A 132 -4.13 8.05 -3.92
N ARG A 133 -3.49 8.78 -4.84
CA ARG A 133 -4.18 9.55 -5.88
C ARG A 133 -4.89 8.67 -6.89
N GLU A 134 -4.23 7.62 -7.36
CA GLU A 134 -4.81 6.65 -8.31
C GLU A 134 -5.96 5.88 -7.67
N LEU A 135 -5.89 5.58 -6.37
CA LEU A 135 -7.02 5.05 -5.58
C LEU A 135 -8.19 6.05 -5.43
N GLY A 136 -8.01 7.32 -5.80
CA GLY A 136 -9.03 8.36 -5.71
C GLY A 136 -9.35 8.83 -4.28
N VAL A 137 -8.43 8.58 -3.33
CA VAL A 137 -8.63 8.90 -1.91
C VAL A 137 -7.89 10.16 -1.45
N LEU A 138 -6.89 10.61 -2.21
CA LEU A 138 -6.10 11.83 -1.98
C LEU A 138 -6.34 12.84 -3.10
#